data_AF-A0A7X6SJ56-F1
#
_entry.id   AF-A0A7X6SJ56-F1
#
_cell.length_a   1.000
_cell.length_b   1.000
_cell.length_c   1.000
_cell.angle_alpha   90.00
_cell.angle_beta   90.00
_cell.angle_gamma   90.00
#
_symmetry.space_group_name_H-M   'P 1'
#
loop_
_entity.id
_entity.type
_entity.pdbx_description
1 polymer ?
#
loop_
_entity_poly.entity_id
_entity_poly.type
_entity_poly.pdbx_seq_one_letter_code
_entity_poly.pdbx_strand_id
1 'polypeptide(L)'
;MPDAVQRTPFQPQPRDFTGHRMPPTVPAGTRLELSRSRIVPGQESGFEDWMRMLTTRYDEALAPLSAERSAFEATFQHTDAAGTSWIYHLTFAGEDGSGLDESNAIDADHAACSRRVKEPGWEELTPHFMLAPAPVREVMQEWAQTGAVTAAGVDDSTRPLLAALANPTTREAFARIVLGEASDAPSRRDERALAQLAAAGLIVQSGDDWDVDAAHLRTLLQRGTRRRPNQGPERFLTSDGRIDRYPSQQGERHEFLRALAARVINTTETLKEAELGTRLAPLTDDTALLRRMLVDHGILH
;
A
#
# COMPACT_ATOMS: atom_id res chain seq x y z
N MET A 1 -22.66 -50.79 5.78
CA MET A 1 -23.20 -49.63 5.03
C MET A 1 -21.98 -48.84 4.58
N PRO A 2 -21.68 -48.73 3.27
CA PRO A 2 -20.66 -47.77 2.85
C PRO A 2 -21.15 -46.37 3.26
N ASP A 3 -20.31 -45.63 3.98
CA ASP A 3 -20.61 -44.23 4.32
C ASP A 3 -20.91 -43.47 3.03
N ALA A 4 -22.08 -42.83 2.97
CA ALA A 4 -22.43 -41.99 1.84
C ALA A 4 -21.43 -40.83 1.81
N VAL A 5 -20.58 -40.79 0.79
CA VAL A 5 -19.58 -39.72 0.63
C VAL A 5 -20.31 -38.38 0.56
N GLN A 6 -20.14 -37.57 1.61
CA GLN A 6 -20.84 -36.30 1.74
C GLN A 6 -20.29 -35.32 0.68
N ARG A 7 -21.18 -34.83 -0.18
CA ARG A 7 -20.82 -33.83 -1.19
C ARG A 7 -20.68 -32.46 -0.55
N THR A 8 -19.64 -31.71 -0.94
CA THR A 8 -19.49 -30.31 -0.58
C THR A 8 -20.62 -29.50 -1.25
N PRO A 9 -21.43 -28.75 -0.48
CA PRO A 9 -22.50 -27.94 -1.07
C PRO A 9 -21.93 -26.80 -1.93
N PHE A 10 -22.69 -26.42 -2.96
CA PHE A 10 -22.46 -25.23 -3.78
C PHE A 10 -23.69 -24.32 -3.72
N GLN A 11 -23.50 -23.09 -3.30
CA GLN A 11 -24.51 -22.06 -3.08
C GLN A 11 -24.00 -20.74 -3.69
N PRO A 12 -24.08 -20.58 -5.02
CA PRO A 12 -23.62 -19.36 -5.69
C PRO A 12 -24.18 -18.09 -5.07
N GLN A 13 -23.35 -17.05 -5.04
CA GLN A 13 -23.80 -15.73 -4.62
C GLN A 13 -24.87 -15.19 -5.60
N PRO A 14 -25.83 -14.40 -5.09
CA PRO A 14 -26.73 -13.61 -5.93
C PRO A 14 -25.96 -12.71 -6.90
N ARG A 15 -26.57 -12.38 -8.04
CA ARG A 15 -25.92 -11.52 -9.06
C ARG A 15 -25.65 -10.10 -8.57
N ASP A 16 -26.41 -9.63 -7.58
CA ASP A 16 -26.30 -8.32 -6.93
C ASP A 16 -25.45 -8.36 -5.65
N PHE A 17 -24.73 -9.45 -5.40
CA PHE A 17 -23.81 -9.56 -4.28
C PHE A 17 -22.71 -8.49 -4.37
N THR A 18 -22.66 -7.61 -3.38
CA THR A 18 -21.78 -6.43 -3.38
C THR A 18 -20.36 -6.71 -2.87
N GLY A 19 -20.04 -7.97 -2.55
CA GLY A 19 -18.78 -8.34 -1.89
C GLY A 19 -18.88 -8.38 -0.36
N HIS A 20 -17.89 -9.02 0.26
CA HIS A 20 -17.75 -9.04 1.73
C HIS A 20 -17.10 -7.76 2.25
N ARG A 21 -17.32 -7.44 3.53
CA ARG A 21 -16.58 -6.38 4.21
C ARG A 21 -15.11 -6.79 4.38
N MET A 22 -14.19 -5.90 4.01
CA MET A 22 -12.76 -6.14 4.17
C MET A 22 -12.30 -6.06 5.64
N PRO A 23 -11.44 -6.97 6.11
CA PRO A 23 -10.85 -6.89 7.44
C PRO A 23 -9.83 -5.74 7.53
N PRO A 24 -9.51 -5.20 8.72
CA PRO A 24 -8.61 -4.05 8.88
C PRO A 24 -7.18 -4.23 8.34
N THR A 25 -6.78 -5.48 8.08
CA THR A 25 -5.48 -5.81 7.49
C THR A 25 -5.42 -5.64 5.98
N VAL A 26 -6.58 -5.53 5.30
CA VAL A 26 -6.66 -5.20 3.88
C VAL A 26 -6.62 -3.67 3.74
N PRO A 27 -5.74 -3.12 2.87
CA PRO A 27 -5.65 -1.68 2.68
C PRO A 27 -6.95 -1.02 2.21
N ALA A 28 -7.20 0.21 2.66
CA ALA A 28 -8.36 0.98 2.21
C ALA A 28 -8.36 1.22 0.69
N GLY A 29 -9.53 1.16 0.07
CA GLY A 29 -9.71 1.28 -1.38
C GLY A 29 -9.30 0.04 -2.17
N THR A 30 -9.11 -1.09 -1.50
CA THR A 30 -8.73 -2.38 -2.12
C THR A 30 -9.62 -3.51 -1.61
N ARG A 31 -9.70 -4.60 -2.38
CA ARG A 31 -10.43 -5.82 -2.04
C ARG A 31 -9.50 -7.03 -2.10
N LEU A 32 -9.73 -7.94 -1.16
CA LEU A 32 -9.17 -9.29 -1.14
C LEU A 32 -10.33 -10.27 -1.31
N GLU A 33 -10.38 -10.91 -2.46
CA GLU A 33 -11.49 -11.77 -2.86
C GLU A 33 -10.97 -13.18 -3.12
N LEU A 34 -11.72 -14.16 -2.64
CA LEU A 34 -11.47 -15.58 -2.87
C LEU A 34 -12.79 -16.20 -3.32
N SER A 35 -12.92 -16.36 -4.62
CA SER A 35 -14.08 -17.02 -5.21
C SER A 35 -13.81 -18.50 -5.40
N ARG A 36 -14.84 -19.34 -5.27
CA ARG A 36 -14.81 -20.73 -5.71
C ARG A 36 -15.95 -21.06 -6.67
N SER A 37 -15.65 -21.86 -7.68
CA SER A 37 -16.62 -22.36 -8.66
C SER A 37 -16.39 -23.85 -8.90
N ARG A 38 -17.46 -24.58 -9.22
CA ARG A 38 -17.33 -25.98 -9.64
C ARG A 38 -16.92 -26.06 -11.11
N ILE A 39 -16.03 -26.97 -11.42
CA ILE A 39 -15.74 -27.36 -12.81
C ILE A 39 -16.90 -28.22 -13.30
N VAL A 40 -17.39 -27.96 -14.50
CA VAL A 40 -18.38 -28.81 -15.18
C VAL A 40 -17.79 -30.21 -15.31
N PRO A 41 -18.50 -31.29 -14.90
CA PRO A 41 -17.97 -32.64 -14.99
C PRO A 41 -17.43 -32.98 -16.39
N GLY A 42 -16.16 -33.42 -16.47
CA GLY A 42 -15.47 -33.73 -17.72
C GLY A 42 -14.76 -32.54 -18.39
N GLN A 43 -14.80 -31.34 -17.80
CA GLN A 43 -14.06 -30.16 -18.29
C GLN A 43 -12.74 -29.91 -17.54
N GLU A 44 -12.21 -30.88 -16.81
CA GLU A 44 -10.91 -30.76 -16.13
C GLU A 44 -9.79 -30.42 -17.11
N SER A 45 -9.71 -31.11 -18.26
CA SER A 45 -8.75 -30.78 -19.32
C SER A 45 -9.03 -29.41 -19.95
N GLY A 46 -10.30 -29.00 -20.01
CA GLY A 46 -10.70 -27.67 -20.48
C GLY A 46 -10.19 -26.55 -19.57
N PHE A 47 -10.13 -26.79 -18.25
CA PHE A 47 -9.51 -25.88 -17.29
C PHE A 47 -7.99 -25.81 -17.46
N GLU A 48 -7.33 -26.96 -17.65
CA GLU A 48 -5.88 -26.99 -17.95
C GLU A 48 -5.53 -26.24 -19.24
N ASP A 49 -6.33 -26.41 -20.29
CA ASP A 49 -6.17 -25.70 -21.56
C ASP A 49 -6.34 -24.19 -21.39
N TRP A 50 -7.29 -23.75 -20.56
CA TRP A 50 -7.46 -22.35 -20.22
C TRP A 50 -6.26 -21.76 -19.47
N MET A 51 -5.77 -22.43 -18.44
CA MET A 51 -4.55 -21.99 -17.73
C MET A 51 -3.33 -21.94 -18.65
N ARG A 52 -3.22 -22.91 -19.57
CA ARG A 52 -2.16 -22.93 -20.60
C ARG A 52 -2.28 -21.76 -21.57
N MET A 53 -3.50 -21.38 -21.96
CA MET A 53 -3.76 -20.22 -22.81
C MET A 53 -3.27 -18.93 -22.14
N LEU A 54 -3.67 -18.67 -20.88
CA LEU A 54 -3.21 -17.49 -20.12
C LEU A 54 -1.69 -17.50 -19.93
N THR A 55 -1.10 -18.66 -19.67
CA THR A 55 0.36 -18.79 -19.52
C THR A 55 1.10 -18.52 -20.84
N THR A 56 0.55 -18.96 -21.97
CA THR A 56 1.17 -18.76 -23.30
C THR A 56 1.05 -17.31 -23.75
N ARG A 57 -0.05 -16.63 -23.36
CA ARG A 57 -0.36 -15.23 -23.69
C ARG A 57 -0.13 -14.29 -22.50
N TYR A 58 0.90 -14.56 -21.70
CA TYR A 58 1.11 -13.87 -20.42
C TYR A 58 1.21 -12.35 -20.56
N ASP A 59 1.97 -11.85 -21.54
CA ASP A 59 2.11 -10.40 -21.76
C ASP A 59 0.79 -9.73 -22.17
N GLU A 60 -0.06 -10.43 -22.93
CA GLU A 60 -1.41 -9.93 -23.24
C GLU A 60 -2.26 -9.89 -21.98
N ALA A 61 -2.18 -10.91 -21.11
CA ALA A 61 -2.90 -10.96 -19.84
C ALA A 61 -2.41 -9.93 -18.81
N LEU A 62 -1.17 -9.44 -18.93
CA LEU A 62 -0.66 -8.34 -18.09
C LEU A 62 -1.20 -6.97 -18.51
N ALA A 63 -1.49 -6.78 -19.80
CA ALA A 63 -1.88 -5.48 -20.35
C ALA A 63 -3.14 -4.86 -19.71
N PRO A 64 -4.24 -5.60 -19.45
CA PRO A 64 -5.45 -5.02 -18.87
C PRO A 64 -5.33 -4.69 -17.37
N LEU A 65 -4.38 -5.31 -16.64
CA LEU A 65 -4.31 -5.23 -15.16
C LEU A 65 -4.27 -3.79 -14.60
N SER A 66 -3.73 -2.84 -15.36
CA SER A 66 -3.72 -1.41 -14.98
C SER A 66 -5.14 -0.81 -14.94
N ALA A 67 -5.96 -1.08 -15.96
CA ALA A 67 -7.34 -0.63 -16.04
C ALA A 67 -8.25 -1.40 -15.07
N GLU A 68 -8.00 -2.70 -14.93
CA GLU A 68 -8.72 -3.57 -14.00
C GLU A 68 -8.42 -3.28 -12.54
N ARG A 69 -7.39 -2.48 -12.26
CA ARG A 69 -6.86 -2.26 -10.90
C ARG A 69 -6.46 -3.56 -10.21
N SER A 70 -6.17 -4.62 -10.96
CA SER A 70 -5.81 -5.94 -10.46
C SER A 70 -4.32 -5.98 -10.20
N ALA A 71 -3.92 -5.97 -8.92
CA ALA A 71 -2.50 -6.01 -8.55
C ALA A 71 -1.96 -7.45 -8.50
N PHE A 72 -2.84 -8.41 -8.27
CA PHE A 72 -2.49 -9.82 -8.17
C PHE A 72 -3.73 -10.70 -8.39
N GLU A 73 -3.55 -11.78 -9.14
CA GLU A 73 -4.49 -12.89 -9.23
C GLU A 73 -3.72 -14.22 -9.11
N ALA A 74 -4.31 -15.19 -8.41
CA ALA A 74 -3.87 -16.57 -8.42
C ALA A 74 -5.05 -17.53 -8.53
N THR A 75 -4.91 -18.53 -9.39
CA THR A 75 -5.91 -19.57 -9.62
C THR A 75 -5.42 -20.91 -9.08
N PHE A 76 -6.26 -21.61 -8.32
CA PHE A 76 -5.99 -22.93 -7.76
C PHE A 76 -7.09 -23.91 -8.17
N GLN A 77 -6.75 -25.20 -8.23
CA GLN A 77 -7.71 -26.28 -8.42
C GLN A 77 -7.64 -27.25 -7.24
N HIS A 78 -8.80 -27.79 -6.85
CA HIS A 78 -8.91 -28.82 -5.83
C HIS A 78 -10.02 -29.80 -6.17
N THR A 79 -9.77 -31.10 -6.01
CA THR A 79 -10.79 -32.14 -6.11
C THR A 79 -11.13 -32.64 -4.70
N ASP A 80 -12.40 -32.54 -4.32
CA ASP A 80 -12.84 -32.95 -2.98
C ASP A 80 -13.00 -34.47 -2.84
N ALA A 81 -13.30 -34.92 -1.61
CA ALA A 81 -13.47 -36.34 -1.31
C ALA A 81 -14.62 -37.02 -2.09
N ALA A 82 -15.58 -36.23 -2.61
CA ALA A 82 -16.66 -36.72 -3.45
C ALA A 82 -16.30 -36.75 -4.95
N GLY A 83 -15.05 -36.42 -5.31
CA GLY A 83 -14.59 -36.33 -6.69
C GLY A 83 -15.04 -35.07 -7.41
N THR A 84 -15.55 -34.06 -6.69
CA THR A 84 -15.96 -32.79 -7.32
C THR A 84 -14.74 -31.90 -7.49
N SER A 85 -14.51 -31.44 -8.72
CA SER A 85 -13.42 -30.50 -9.04
C SER A 85 -13.87 -29.05 -8.85
N TRP A 86 -13.03 -28.27 -8.17
CA TRP A 86 -13.26 -26.88 -7.80
C TRP A 86 -12.13 -26.00 -8.30
N ILE A 87 -12.47 -24.79 -8.74
CA ILE A 87 -11.52 -23.71 -9.03
C ILE A 87 -11.64 -22.68 -7.93
N TYR A 88 -10.52 -22.14 -7.48
CA TYR A 88 -10.43 -21.00 -6.56
C TYR A 88 -9.67 -19.87 -7.23
N HIS A 89 -10.25 -18.68 -7.31
CA HIS A 89 -9.53 -17.46 -7.74
C HIS A 89 -9.34 -16.54 -6.54
N LEU A 90 -8.08 -16.30 -6.18
CA LEU A 90 -7.67 -15.30 -5.21
C LEU A 90 -7.26 -14.04 -5.96
N THR A 91 -7.92 -12.93 -5.70
CA THR A 91 -7.60 -11.64 -6.32
C THR A 91 -7.33 -10.59 -5.25
N PHE A 92 -6.41 -9.67 -5.58
CA PHE A 92 -6.21 -8.42 -4.86
C PHE A 92 -6.28 -7.27 -5.86
N ALA A 93 -7.33 -6.46 -5.73
CA ALA A 93 -7.64 -5.40 -6.69
C ALA A 93 -8.16 -4.13 -6.01
N GLY A 94 -8.19 -3.02 -6.77
CA GLY A 94 -8.84 -1.79 -6.35
C GLY A 94 -10.36 -1.89 -6.39
N GLU A 95 -11.06 -1.11 -5.55
CA GLU A 95 -12.53 -1.06 -5.55
C GLU A 95 -13.12 -0.47 -6.86
N ASP A 96 -12.33 0.36 -7.55
CA ASP A 96 -12.71 1.03 -8.80
C ASP A 96 -12.21 0.29 -10.07
N GLY A 97 -11.88 -1.00 -9.94
CA GLY A 97 -11.46 -1.83 -11.07
C GLY A 97 -12.57 -2.07 -12.09
N SER A 98 -12.22 -2.04 -13.38
CA SER A 98 -13.18 -2.32 -14.46
C SER A 98 -13.62 -3.79 -14.54
N GLY A 99 -12.81 -4.71 -14.00
CA GLY A 99 -12.87 -6.13 -14.33
C GLY A 99 -12.54 -6.39 -15.81
N LEU A 100 -12.75 -7.64 -16.25
CA LEU A 100 -12.48 -8.08 -17.62
C LEU A 100 -13.22 -7.21 -18.65
N ASP A 101 -12.50 -6.74 -19.66
CA ASP A 101 -13.06 -6.03 -20.81
C ASP A 101 -13.11 -6.96 -22.03
N GLU A 102 -14.23 -7.64 -22.24
CA GLU A 102 -14.42 -8.57 -23.37
C GLU A 102 -14.36 -7.90 -24.76
N SER A 103 -14.14 -6.59 -24.86
CA SER A 103 -13.77 -5.95 -26.15
C SER A 103 -12.33 -6.23 -26.57
N ASN A 104 -11.45 -6.60 -25.63
CA ASN A 104 -10.10 -7.06 -25.92
C ASN A 104 -10.05 -8.60 -26.02
N ALA A 105 -9.15 -9.10 -26.87
CA ALA A 105 -9.16 -10.52 -27.25
C ALA A 105 -8.80 -11.46 -26.10
N ILE A 106 -7.85 -11.08 -25.24
CA ILE A 106 -7.42 -11.95 -24.13
C ILE A 106 -8.51 -12.09 -23.07
N ASP A 107 -9.21 -11.01 -22.73
CA ASP A 107 -10.30 -11.03 -21.75
C ASP A 107 -11.54 -11.73 -22.30
N ALA A 108 -11.85 -11.54 -23.59
CA ALA A 108 -12.91 -12.28 -24.26
C ALA A 108 -12.68 -13.80 -24.21
N ASP A 109 -11.46 -14.24 -24.52
CA ASP A 109 -11.07 -15.65 -24.47
C ASP A 109 -11.02 -16.18 -23.03
N HIS A 110 -10.56 -15.37 -22.08
CA HIS A 110 -10.56 -15.66 -20.65
C HIS A 110 -11.99 -15.90 -20.15
N ALA A 111 -12.91 -14.98 -20.45
CA ALA A 111 -14.31 -15.08 -20.07
C ALA A 111 -15.02 -16.25 -20.77
N ALA A 112 -14.73 -16.51 -22.05
CA ALA A 112 -15.25 -17.65 -22.79
C ALA A 112 -14.80 -18.99 -22.21
N CYS A 113 -13.52 -19.11 -21.84
CA CYS A 113 -13.01 -20.29 -21.15
C CYS A 113 -13.70 -20.48 -19.79
N SER A 114 -13.80 -19.43 -18.99
CA SER A 114 -14.49 -19.44 -17.70
C SER A 114 -15.93 -19.95 -17.83
N ARG A 115 -16.72 -19.42 -18.78
CA ARG A 115 -18.10 -19.85 -19.06
C ARG A 115 -18.21 -21.29 -19.53
N ARG A 116 -17.21 -21.81 -20.24
CA ARG A 116 -17.19 -23.18 -20.76
C ARG A 116 -16.87 -24.21 -19.68
N VAL A 117 -15.94 -23.89 -18.78
CA VAL A 117 -15.40 -24.87 -17.82
C VAL A 117 -16.08 -24.82 -16.45
N LYS A 118 -16.69 -23.70 -16.08
CA LYS A 118 -17.35 -23.52 -14.78
C LYS A 118 -18.85 -23.77 -14.87
N GLU A 119 -19.40 -24.38 -13.84
CA GLU A 119 -20.85 -24.29 -13.62
C GLU A 119 -21.25 -22.81 -13.41
N PRO A 120 -22.47 -22.40 -13.81
CA PRO A 120 -22.91 -21.02 -13.62
C PRO A 120 -22.86 -20.56 -12.16
N GLY A 121 -22.24 -19.39 -11.95
CA GLY A 121 -22.12 -18.76 -10.64
C GLY A 121 -20.82 -19.07 -9.91
N TRP A 122 -20.61 -18.40 -8.79
CA TRP A 122 -19.47 -18.60 -7.90
C TRP A 122 -19.89 -18.33 -6.46
N GLU A 123 -19.15 -18.90 -5.53
CA GLU A 123 -19.23 -18.56 -4.12
C GLU A 123 -18.07 -17.66 -3.73
N GLU A 124 -18.37 -16.55 -3.06
CA GLU A 124 -17.34 -15.70 -2.48
C GLU A 124 -17.08 -16.07 -1.01
N LEU A 125 -15.84 -16.37 -0.66
CA LEU A 125 -15.43 -16.69 0.71
C LEU A 125 -15.16 -15.40 1.49
N THR A 126 -15.48 -15.41 2.79
CA THR A 126 -15.28 -14.22 3.64
C THR A 126 -13.79 -14.00 3.94
N PRO A 127 -13.21 -12.84 3.58
CA PRO A 127 -11.83 -12.52 3.91
C PRO A 127 -11.71 -12.17 5.39
N HIS A 128 -10.78 -12.81 6.09
CA HIS A 128 -10.54 -12.56 7.51
C HIS A 128 -9.20 -11.91 7.81
N PHE A 129 -8.20 -12.08 6.94
CA PHE A 129 -6.84 -11.65 7.22
C PHE A 129 -6.00 -11.50 5.95
N MET A 130 -5.14 -10.48 5.92
CA MET A 130 -4.13 -10.27 4.90
C MET A 130 -2.80 -9.97 5.60
N LEU A 131 -1.72 -10.61 5.17
CA LEU A 131 -0.38 -10.33 5.66
C LEU A 131 0.57 -10.15 4.49
N ALA A 132 1.19 -8.98 4.43
CA ALA A 132 2.25 -8.69 3.49
C ALA A 132 3.27 -7.75 4.15
N PRO A 133 4.58 -7.94 3.91
CA PRO A 133 5.59 -6.96 4.31
C PRO A 133 5.25 -5.58 3.77
N ALA A 134 5.54 -4.53 4.54
CA ALA A 134 5.18 -3.15 4.18
C ALA A 134 5.57 -2.75 2.74
N PRO A 135 6.79 -3.04 2.23
CA PRO A 135 7.16 -2.66 0.87
C PRO A 135 6.28 -3.31 -0.21
N VAL A 136 5.91 -4.58 -0.03
CA VAL A 136 5.04 -5.30 -0.96
C VAL A 136 3.61 -4.77 -0.89
N ARG A 137 3.11 -4.58 0.34
CA ARG A 137 1.75 -4.07 0.57
C ARG A 137 1.56 -2.66 0.00
N GLU A 138 2.55 -1.78 0.15
CA GLU A 138 2.51 -0.42 -0.37
C GLU A 138 2.46 -0.39 -1.90
N VAL A 139 3.30 -1.20 -2.56
CA VAL A 139 3.31 -1.33 -4.02
C VAL A 139 1.99 -1.89 -4.55
N MET A 140 1.48 -2.97 -3.93
CA MET A 140 0.19 -3.56 -4.30
C MET A 140 -0.96 -2.55 -4.11
N GLN A 141 -0.94 -1.80 -3.01
CA GLN A 141 -1.95 -0.79 -2.73
C GLN A 141 -1.90 0.36 -3.75
N GLU A 142 -0.71 0.86 -4.09
CA GLU A 142 -0.53 1.91 -5.09
C GLU A 142 -1.03 1.47 -6.47
N TRP A 143 -0.67 0.25 -6.89
CA TRP A 143 -1.18 -0.32 -8.14
C TRP A 143 -2.69 -0.50 -8.12
N ALA A 144 -3.25 -1.08 -7.05
CA ALA A 144 -4.68 -1.26 -6.93
C ALA A 144 -5.45 0.07 -6.97
N GLN A 145 -4.88 1.16 -6.47
CA GLN A 145 -5.54 2.47 -6.50
C GLN A 145 -5.37 3.21 -7.84
N THR A 146 -4.24 3.02 -8.53
CA THR A 146 -3.84 3.90 -9.65
C THR A 146 -3.58 3.19 -10.97
N GLY A 147 -3.43 1.87 -10.96
CA GLY A 147 -3.00 1.04 -12.09
C GLY A 147 -1.53 1.24 -12.47
N ALA A 148 -0.74 1.89 -11.61
CA ALA A 148 0.67 2.15 -11.83
C ALA A 148 1.44 2.06 -10.50
N VAL A 149 2.75 1.87 -10.58
CA VAL A 149 3.66 2.04 -9.44
C VAL A 149 4.61 3.17 -9.80
N THR A 150 4.66 4.20 -8.97
CA THR A 150 5.67 5.24 -9.10
C THR A 150 7.00 4.63 -8.66
N ALA A 151 7.95 4.48 -9.60
CA ALA A 151 9.23 3.84 -9.32
C ALA A 151 9.89 4.43 -8.05
N ALA A 152 10.08 3.59 -7.03
CA ALA A 152 10.85 3.91 -5.84
C ALA A 152 12.35 3.80 -6.15
N GLY A 153 12.85 4.71 -6.97
CA GLY A 153 14.27 4.93 -7.23
C GLY A 153 14.54 6.42 -7.13
N VAL A 154 15.80 6.83 -7.28
CA VAL A 154 16.18 8.23 -7.56
C VAL A 154 15.20 8.74 -8.62
N ASP A 155 14.20 9.52 -8.20
CA ASP A 155 13.16 9.97 -9.11
C ASP A 155 13.79 10.86 -10.19
N ASP A 156 13.04 11.17 -11.25
CA ASP A 156 13.54 12.04 -12.31
C ASP A 156 14.02 13.40 -11.78
N SER A 157 13.58 13.80 -10.58
CA SER A 157 14.03 15.03 -9.92
C SER A 157 15.39 14.89 -9.23
N THR A 158 15.76 13.69 -8.76
CA THR A 158 17.01 13.43 -8.03
C THR A 158 18.16 12.96 -8.94
N ARG A 159 17.82 12.40 -10.11
CA ARG A 159 18.80 11.87 -11.08
C ARG A 159 19.74 12.96 -11.63
N PRO A 160 19.27 14.17 -11.99
CA PRO A 160 20.14 15.26 -12.45
C PRO A 160 21.16 15.69 -11.39
N LEU A 161 20.76 15.73 -10.10
CA LEU A 161 21.66 16.08 -9.00
C LEU A 161 22.81 15.08 -8.88
N LEU A 162 22.48 13.78 -8.84
CA LEU A 162 23.50 12.74 -8.74
C LEU A 162 24.40 12.69 -9.97
N ALA A 163 23.86 12.91 -11.17
CA ALA A 163 24.65 12.97 -12.40
C ALA A 163 25.62 14.17 -12.38
N ALA A 164 25.17 15.34 -11.94
CA ALA A 164 26.02 16.52 -11.77
C ALA A 164 27.12 16.29 -10.72
N LEU A 165 26.81 15.64 -9.59
CA LEU A 165 27.82 15.32 -8.57
C LEU A 165 28.75 14.16 -8.97
N ALA A 166 28.32 13.25 -9.85
CA ALA A 166 29.17 12.16 -10.35
C ALA A 166 30.25 12.67 -11.33
N ASN A 167 29.96 13.72 -12.09
CA ASN A 167 30.93 14.35 -12.98
C ASN A 167 32.01 15.12 -12.17
N PRO A 168 33.30 14.82 -12.34
CA PRO A 168 34.38 15.44 -11.57
C PRO A 168 34.45 16.96 -11.69
N THR A 169 34.17 17.52 -12.87
CA THR A 169 34.32 18.97 -13.13
C THR A 169 33.24 19.76 -12.39
N THR A 170 31.99 19.32 -12.49
CA THR A 170 30.86 19.91 -11.79
C THR A 170 30.95 19.66 -10.29
N ARG A 171 31.44 18.49 -9.86
CA ARG A 171 31.69 18.21 -8.44
C ARG A 171 32.74 19.14 -7.84
N GLU A 172 33.82 19.40 -8.56
CA GLU A 172 34.86 20.33 -8.13
C GLU A 172 34.33 21.77 -8.04
N ALA A 173 33.60 22.23 -9.06
CA ALA A 173 32.95 23.54 -9.04
C ALA A 173 31.97 23.69 -7.87
N PHE A 174 31.17 22.65 -7.59
CA PHE A 174 30.27 22.62 -6.43
C PHE A 174 31.03 22.68 -5.11
N ALA A 175 32.15 21.97 -4.98
CA ALA A 175 32.98 22.02 -3.77
C ALA A 175 33.54 23.42 -3.49
N ARG A 176 33.98 24.14 -4.53
CA ARG A 176 34.45 25.53 -4.38
C ARG A 176 33.36 26.46 -3.85
N ILE A 177 32.13 26.32 -4.36
CA ILE A 177 30.97 27.07 -3.85
C ILE A 177 30.70 26.75 -2.38
N VAL A 178 30.68 25.47 -2.00
CA VAL A 178 30.49 25.04 -0.60
C VAL A 178 31.58 25.58 0.33
N LEU A 179 32.82 25.67 -0.16
CA LEU A 179 33.96 26.19 0.60
C LEU A 179 34.07 27.72 0.60
N GLY A 180 33.21 28.42 -0.15
CA GLY A 180 33.26 29.88 -0.29
C GLY A 180 34.48 30.37 -1.08
N GLU A 181 35.05 29.54 -1.95
CA GLU A 181 36.19 29.89 -2.80
C GLU A 181 35.70 30.66 -4.03
N ALA A 182 35.97 31.97 -4.06
CA ALA A 182 35.68 32.81 -5.22
C ALA A 182 36.64 32.48 -6.39
N SER A 183 36.10 32.43 -7.61
CA SER A 183 36.89 32.30 -8.83
C SER A 183 37.05 33.68 -9.46
N ASP A 184 38.25 34.25 -9.42
CA ASP A 184 38.53 35.62 -9.89
C ASP A 184 38.27 35.82 -11.41
N ALA A 185 38.14 34.74 -12.18
CA ALA A 185 37.59 34.74 -13.55
C ALA A 185 37.20 33.31 -13.98
N PRO A 186 35.91 32.96 -14.12
CA PRO A 186 35.51 31.62 -14.54
C PRO A 186 35.88 31.36 -16.01
N SER A 187 36.50 30.21 -16.28
CA SER A 187 36.70 29.75 -17.66
C SER A 187 35.37 29.31 -18.28
N ARG A 188 35.31 29.18 -19.62
CA ARG A 188 34.15 28.56 -20.31
C ARG A 188 33.79 27.18 -19.76
N ARG A 189 34.77 26.45 -19.23
CA ARG A 189 34.55 25.14 -18.60
C ARG A 189 33.84 25.31 -17.25
N ASP A 190 34.22 26.32 -16.47
CA ASP A 190 33.61 26.66 -15.19
C ASP A 190 32.18 27.17 -15.40
N GLU A 191 31.95 28.06 -16.37
CA GLU A 191 30.61 28.55 -16.75
C GLU A 191 29.67 27.39 -17.10
N ARG A 192 30.16 26.42 -17.88
CA ARG A 192 29.37 25.22 -18.25
C ARG A 192 29.11 24.32 -17.04
N ALA A 193 30.04 24.21 -16.11
CA ALA A 193 29.86 23.46 -14.88
C ALA A 193 28.81 24.12 -13.97
N LEU A 194 28.87 25.45 -13.80
CA LEU A 194 27.88 26.24 -13.06
C LEU A 194 26.48 26.11 -13.67
N ALA A 195 26.37 26.22 -15.00
CA ALA A 195 25.09 26.02 -15.69
C ALA A 195 24.50 24.62 -15.47
N GLN A 196 25.34 23.58 -15.42
CA GLN A 196 24.89 22.21 -15.12
C GLN A 196 24.45 22.04 -13.67
N LEU A 197 25.15 22.65 -12.71
CA LEU A 197 24.78 22.63 -11.30
C LEU A 197 23.46 23.39 -11.05
N ALA A 198 23.28 24.55 -11.70
CA ALA A 198 22.05 25.33 -11.62
C ALA A 198 20.86 24.59 -12.26
N ALA A 199 21.07 23.98 -13.44
CA ALA A 199 20.05 23.16 -14.09
C ALA A 199 19.67 21.91 -13.27
N ALA A 200 20.60 21.39 -12.47
CA ALA A 200 20.37 20.31 -11.53
C ALA A 200 19.77 20.79 -10.19
N GLY A 201 19.56 22.09 -9.98
CA GLY A 201 19.01 22.62 -8.72
C GLY A 201 19.95 22.49 -7.52
N LEU A 202 21.26 22.32 -7.73
CA LEU A 202 22.26 22.24 -6.66
C LEU A 202 22.70 23.62 -6.16
N ILE A 203 22.63 24.63 -7.04
CA ILE A 203 23.05 26.00 -6.76
C ILE A 203 22.02 26.99 -7.28
N VAL A 204 21.98 28.17 -6.67
CA VAL A 204 21.11 29.28 -7.02
C VAL A 204 21.95 30.56 -7.11
N GLN A 205 21.59 31.44 -8.05
CA GLN A 205 22.24 32.74 -8.19
C GLN A 205 21.89 33.62 -6.98
N SER A 206 22.91 34.17 -6.33
CA SER A 206 22.79 35.09 -5.19
C SER A 206 23.60 36.36 -5.48
N GLY A 207 22.94 37.36 -6.05
CA GLY A 207 23.64 38.54 -6.58
C GLY A 207 24.54 38.18 -7.77
N ASP A 208 25.80 38.60 -7.73
CA ASP A 208 26.80 38.28 -8.76
C ASP A 208 27.46 36.90 -8.56
N ASP A 209 27.18 36.24 -7.42
CA ASP A 209 27.77 34.96 -7.03
C ASP A 209 26.75 33.80 -7.05
N TRP A 210 27.25 32.59 -6.80
CA TRP A 210 26.46 31.37 -6.67
C TRP A 210 26.48 30.86 -5.23
N ASP A 211 25.33 30.42 -4.73
CA ASP A 211 25.19 29.77 -3.42
C ASP A 211 24.54 28.38 -3.57
N VAL A 212 24.71 27.52 -2.58
CA VAL A 212 24.06 26.19 -2.53
C VAL A 212 22.56 26.37 -2.32
N ASP A 213 21.73 25.73 -3.15
CA ASP A 213 20.29 25.72 -2.96
C ASP A 213 19.86 24.71 -1.89
N ALA A 214 20.25 24.99 -0.64
CA ALA A 214 19.94 24.14 0.51
C ALA A 214 18.43 24.01 0.76
N ALA A 215 17.63 25.00 0.34
CA ALA A 215 16.18 24.96 0.45
C ALA A 215 15.57 23.94 -0.52
N HIS A 216 16.02 23.92 -1.77
CA HIS A 216 15.62 22.92 -2.75
C HIS A 216 16.05 21.52 -2.32
N LEU A 217 17.29 21.34 -1.86
CA LEU A 217 17.78 20.05 -1.34
C LEU A 217 16.94 19.53 -0.17
N ARG A 218 16.59 20.39 0.80
CA ARG A 218 15.67 20.01 1.90
C ARG A 218 14.28 19.65 1.39
N THR A 219 13.78 20.37 0.38
CA THR A 219 12.48 20.08 -0.24
C THR A 219 12.49 18.71 -0.94
N LEU A 220 13.55 18.40 -1.68
CA LEU A 220 13.73 17.08 -2.31
C LEU A 220 13.84 15.96 -1.26
N LEU A 221 14.59 16.17 -0.18
CA LEU A 221 14.64 15.21 0.94
C LEU A 221 13.27 14.96 1.55
N GLN A 222 12.45 16.00 1.73
CA GLN A 222 11.08 15.89 2.24
C GLN A 222 10.11 15.20 1.26
N ARG A 223 10.37 15.30 -0.06
CA ARG A 223 9.62 14.59 -1.10
C ARG A 223 10.00 13.12 -1.18
N GLY A 224 11.29 12.80 -1.05
CA GLY A 224 11.82 11.43 -1.01
C GLY A 224 11.46 10.67 0.27
N THR A 225 11.15 11.39 1.36
CA THR A 225 10.42 10.82 2.49
C THR A 225 8.94 10.63 2.10
N ARG A 226 8.65 9.62 1.28
CA ARG A 226 7.34 8.96 1.34
C ARG A 226 7.06 8.72 2.83
N ARG A 227 5.91 9.22 3.31
CA ARG A 227 5.48 9.08 4.71
C ARG A 227 5.84 7.68 5.17
N ARG A 228 6.83 7.56 6.07
CA ARG A 228 7.01 6.32 6.82
C ARG A 228 5.62 5.95 7.35
N PRO A 229 5.11 4.73 7.12
CA PRO A 229 3.92 4.29 7.84
C PRO A 229 4.17 4.55 9.32
N ASN A 230 3.26 5.27 9.99
CA ASN A 230 3.44 5.79 11.34
C ASN A 230 4.01 4.68 12.25
N GLN A 231 5.31 4.72 12.51
CA GLN A 231 5.97 3.74 13.38
C GLN A 231 5.65 4.01 14.86
N GLY A 232 4.94 5.11 15.15
CA GLY A 232 4.57 5.54 16.47
C GLY A 232 3.10 5.23 16.84
N PRO A 233 2.66 5.82 17.97
CA PRO A 233 1.34 5.61 18.56
C PRO A 233 0.17 6.00 17.64
N GLU A 234 0.41 6.78 16.59
CA GLU A 234 -0.60 7.31 15.68
C GLU A 234 -1.28 6.21 14.85
N ARG A 235 -0.67 5.03 14.68
CA ARG A 235 -1.28 3.89 13.96
C ARG A 235 -2.49 3.27 14.66
N PHE A 236 -2.65 3.60 15.95
CA PHE A 236 -3.73 3.12 16.82
C PHE A 236 -4.85 4.14 16.95
N LEU A 237 -4.76 5.22 16.15
CA LEU A 237 -5.75 6.26 16.07
C LEU A 237 -6.50 6.19 14.75
N THR A 238 -7.76 6.58 14.78
CA THR A 238 -8.56 6.90 13.61
C THR A 238 -8.02 8.18 12.93
N SER A 239 -8.47 8.46 11.70
CA SER A 239 -8.04 9.65 10.94
C SER A 239 -8.39 10.98 11.62
N ASP A 240 -9.44 11.01 12.44
CA ASP A 240 -9.84 12.15 13.28
C ASP A 240 -9.14 12.19 14.65
N GLY A 241 -8.24 11.24 14.93
CA GLY A 241 -7.38 11.25 16.11
C GLY A 241 -7.95 10.60 17.36
N ARG A 242 -9.09 9.90 17.25
CA ARG A 242 -9.67 9.06 18.32
C ARG A 242 -8.96 7.72 18.40
N ILE A 243 -9.11 7.00 19.50
CA ILE A 243 -8.56 5.66 19.67
C ILE A 243 -9.36 4.69 18.80
N ASP A 244 -8.72 4.11 17.78
CA ASP A 244 -9.26 3.01 16.99
C ASP A 244 -9.17 1.70 17.78
N ARG A 245 -7.98 1.41 18.30
CA ARG A 245 -7.70 0.19 19.07
C ARG A 245 -6.49 0.36 19.98
N TYR A 246 -6.39 -0.47 21.02
CA TYR A 246 -5.22 -0.50 21.88
C TYR A 246 -4.14 -1.47 21.35
N PRO A 247 -2.85 -1.15 21.49
CA PRO A 247 -1.78 -2.08 21.16
C PRO A 247 -1.87 -3.35 22.01
N SER A 248 -1.57 -4.50 21.43
CA SER A 248 -1.57 -5.79 22.14
C SER A 248 -0.28 -6.02 22.94
N GLN A 249 0.85 -5.51 22.45
CA GLN A 249 2.15 -5.63 23.12
C GLN A 249 2.26 -4.63 24.28
N GLN A 250 2.77 -5.08 25.43
CA GLN A 250 2.79 -4.28 26.66
C GLN A 250 3.65 -3.00 26.54
N GLY A 251 4.84 -3.11 25.94
CA GLY A 251 5.74 -1.96 25.76
C GLY A 251 5.16 -0.89 24.83
N GLU A 252 4.58 -1.33 23.71
CA GLU A 252 3.92 -0.47 22.73
C GLU A 252 2.66 0.18 23.30
N ARG A 253 1.88 -0.56 24.10
CA ARG A 253 0.72 -0.03 24.83
C ARG A 253 1.14 1.06 25.81
N HIS A 254 2.21 0.85 26.55
CA HIS A 254 2.72 1.85 27.49
C HIS A 254 3.15 3.14 26.74
N GLU A 255 3.87 3.01 25.62
CA GLU A 255 4.26 4.15 24.79
C GLU A 255 3.05 4.89 24.20
N PHE A 256 2.07 4.15 23.70
CA PHE A 256 0.81 4.69 23.18
C PHE A 256 0.04 5.48 24.23
N LEU A 257 -0.15 4.92 25.42
CA LEU A 257 -0.85 5.59 26.52
C LEU A 257 -0.11 6.84 26.99
N ARG A 258 1.24 6.79 27.05
CA ARG A 258 2.07 7.96 27.40
C ARG A 258 1.89 9.08 26.38
N ALA A 259 1.87 8.75 25.09
CA ALA A 259 1.68 9.73 24.03
C ALA A 259 0.26 10.35 24.06
N LEU A 260 -0.77 9.54 24.31
CA LEU A 260 -2.13 10.04 24.49
C LEU A 260 -2.25 10.99 25.68
N ALA A 261 -1.67 10.62 26.83
CA ALA A 261 -1.68 11.47 28.03
C ALA A 261 -1.02 12.83 27.77
N ALA A 262 0.11 12.85 27.06
CA ALA A 262 0.82 14.08 26.72
C ALA A 262 0.00 15.05 25.83
N ARG A 263 -1.05 14.58 25.14
CA ARG A 263 -1.93 15.44 24.32
C ARG A 263 -2.97 16.19 25.16
N VAL A 264 -3.27 15.71 26.36
CA VAL A 264 -4.43 16.15 27.15
C VAL A 264 -4.08 16.56 28.58
N ILE A 265 -2.88 16.22 29.05
CA ILE A 265 -2.40 16.46 30.41
C ILE A 265 -0.97 17.01 30.36
N ASN A 266 -0.74 18.09 31.09
CA ASN A 266 0.58 18.62 31.39
C ASN A 266 1.18 17.89 32.60
N THR A 267 2.48 17.63 32.59
CA THR A 267 3.14 16.83 33.64
C THR A 267 3.17 17.47 35.03
N THR A 268 2.76 18.73 35.16
CA THR A 268 2.80 19.51 36.41
C THR A 268 1.43 19.87 36.97
N GLU A 269 0.33 19.47 36.31
CA GLU A 269 -1.01 19.81 36.76
C GLU A 269 -1.67 18.68 37.57
N THR A 270 -2.54 19.04 38.50
CA THR A 270 -3.39 18.09 39.23
C THR A 270 -4.83 18.28 38.79
N LEU A 271 -5.42 17.25 38.19
CA LEU A 271 -6.80 17.29 37.67
C LEU A 271 -7.73 16.51 38.59
N LYS A 272 -8.93 17.05 38.81
CA LYS A 272 -10.02 16.27 39.39
C LYS A 272 -10.51 15.24 38.38
N GLU A 273 -11.08 14.14 38.86
CA GLU A 273 -11.56 13.04 38.02
C GLU A 273 -12.53 13.52 36.92
N ALA A 274 -13.47 14.42 37.26
CA ALA A 274 -14.42 14.97 36.29
C ALA A 274 -13.72 15.77 35.18
N GLU A 275 -12.68 16.54 35.53
CA GLU A 275 -11.94 17.36 34.58
C GLU A 275 -11.07 16.50 33.66
N LEU A 276 -10.42 15.47 34.21
CA LEU A 276 -9.71 14.46 33.44
C LEU A 276 -10.68 13.76 32.45
N GLY A 277 -11.87 13.36 32.91
CA GLY A 277 -12.88 12.75 32.05
C GLY A 277 -13.26 13.63 30.86
N THR A 278 -13.48 14.94 31.09
CA THR A 278 -13.76 15.91 30.01
C THR A 278 -12.64 15.97 28.98
N ARG A 279 -11.37 15.94 29.42
CA ARG A 279 -10.22 16.01 28.50
C ARG A 279 -9.97 14.71 27.75
N LEU A 280 -10.39 13.57 28.28
CA LEU A 280 -10.27 12.26 27.61
C LEU A 280 -11.40 11.98 26.61
N ALA A 281 -12.58 12.59 26.77
CA ALA A 281 -13.75 12.34 25.91
C ALA A 281 -13.54 12.54 24.40
N PRO A 282 -12.72 13.51 23.93
CA PRO A 282 -12.39 13.62 22.51
C PRO A 282 -11.63 12.41 21.96
N LEU A 283 -10.94 11.63 22.81
CA LEU A 283 -10.10 10.51 22.39
C LEU A 283 -10.85 9.17 22.38
N THR A 284 -11.87 8.99 23.22
CA THR A 284 -12.60 7.73 23.35
C THR A 284 -13.98 7.94 23.96
N ASP A 285 -14.91 7.05 23.64
CA ASP A 285 -16.23 7.00 24.28
C ASP A 285 -16.17 6.36 25.68
N ASP A 286 -15.15 5.52 25.95
CA ASP A 286 -14.93 4.88 27.24
C ASP A 286 -13.79 5.55 28.03
N THR A 287 -14.10 6.75 28.54
CA THR A 287 -13.14 7.55 29.33
C THR A 287 -12.76 6.87 30.65
N ALA A 288 -13.63 6.01 31.20
CA ALA A 288 -13.36 5.26 32.42
C ALA A 288 -12.29 4.19 32.20
N LEU A 289 -12.39 3.43 31.11
CA LEU A 289 -11.38 2.44 30.74
C LEU A 289 -10.03 3.09 30.46
N LEU A 290 -10.00 4.17 29.66
CA LEU A 290 -8.74 4.85 29.33
C LEU A 290 -8.06 5.40 30.58
N ARG A 291 -8.82 6.03 31.48
CA ARG A 291 -8.30 6.52 32.76
C ARG A 291 -7.72 5.39 33.61
N ARG A 292 -8.44 4.26 33.72
CA ARG A 292 -7.94 3.08 34.44
C ARG A 292 -6.62 2.59 33.85
N MET A 293 -6.52 2.49 32.53
CA MET A 293 -5.27 2.08 31.87
C MET A 293 -4.11 3.05 32.14
N LEU A 294 -4.37 4.36 32.17
CA LEU A 294 -3.35 5.37 32.48
C LEU A 294 -2.80 5.23 33.91
N VAL A 295 -3.66 4.88 34.87
CA VAL A 295 -3.25 4.60 36.26
C VAL A 295 -2.55 3.26 36.37
N ASP A 296 -3.11 2.19 35.78
CA ASP A 296 -2.57 0.84 35.82
C ASP A 296 -1.16 0.75 35.18
N HIS A 297 -0.89 1.59 34.17
CA HIS A 297 0.42 1.72 33.54
C HIS A 297 1.35 2.74 34.22
N GLY A 298 0.95 3.34 35.34
CA GLY A 298 1.77 4.28 36.12
C GLY A 298 2.08 5.60 35.40
N ILE A 299 1.21 6.01 34.47
CA ILE A 299 1.33 7.30 33.76
C ILE A 299 0.66 8.41 34.56
N LEU A 300 -0.42 8.08 35.29
CA LEU A 300 -1.10 8.95 36.24
C LEU A 300 -1.06 8.34 37.65
N HIS A 301 -1.13 9.20 38.66
CA HIS A 301 -1.11 8.84 40.08
C HIS A 301 -2.20 9.60 40.84
#